data_AF-A0A2T2YKJ3-F1
#
_entry.id   AF-A0A2T2YKJ3-F1
#
_cell.length_a   1.000
_cell.length_b   1.000
_cell.length_c   1.000
_cell.angle_alpha   90.00
_cell.angle_beta   90.00
_cell.angle_gamma   90.00
#
_symmetry.space_group_name_H-M   'P 1'
#
loop_
_entity.id
_entity.type
_entity.pdbx_description
1 polymer ?
#
loop_
_entity_poly.entity_id
_entity_poly.type
_entity_poly.pdbx_seq_one_letter_code
_entity_poly.pdbx_strand_id
1 'polypeptide(L)'
;MNNKTLGIFALIGAPALLIGTQAEQTYPALSNSWLTGIWGIVYISAWMASMLALRRIEATGNSQIGKRLLWVIISTLTLANISNVYQLLAPQDKSILFMTLDSFWPISNLVMLIVGISIIKAKVLPSWKRYVPLVVGLWFPLTMLIMALVGRDAPIMVFVPYYSAVAWSLLAIVVLTVKETSILNKTAEAGWQVV
;
A
#
# COMPACT_ATOMS: atom_id res chain seq x y z
N MET A 1 2.89 19.08 0.25
CA MET A 1 3.80 18.00 -0.21
C MET A 1 3.39 17.54 -1.60
N ASN A 2 4.28 17.51 -2.58
CA ASN A 2 3.96 17.10 -3.97
C ASN A 2 3.97 15.56 -4.13
N ASN A 3 3.55 15.04 -5.28
CA ASN A 3 3.50 13.58 -5.52
C ASN A 3 4.88 12.94 -5.61
N LYS A 4 5.91 13.69 -6.01
CA LYS A 4 7.30 13.21 -6.01
C LYS A 4 7.75 12.87 -4.59
N THR A 5 7.52 13.76 -3.62
CA THR A 5 7.88 13.52 -2.23
C THR A 5 7.11 12.31 -1.65
N LEU A 6 5.80 12.20 -1.93
CA LEU A 6 5.01 11.02 -1.54
C LEU A 6 5.59 9.72 -2.12
N GLY A 7 5.98 9.75 -3.39
CA GLY A 7 6.59 8.59 -4.06
C GLY A 7 7.98 8.24 -3.52
N ILE A 8 8.80 9.21 -3.13
CA ILE A 8 10.11 8.96 -2.50
C ILE A 8 9.89 8.30 -1.13
N PHE A 9 8.99 8.83 -0.31
CA PHE A 9 8.64 8.22 0.97
C PHE A 9 8.11 6.79 0.79
N ALA A 10 7.25 6.59 -0.21
CA ALA A 10 6.75 5.27 -0.54
C ALA A 10 7.88 4.29 -0.93
N LEU A 11 8.83 4.74 -1.75
CA LEU A 11 9.92 3.89 -2.26
C LEU A 11 10.88 3.48 -1.14
N ILE A 12 11.22 4.41 -0.24
CA ILE A 12 12.13 4.15 0.88
C ILE A 12 11.48 3.21 1.91
N GLY A 13 10.18 3.36 2.17
CA GLY A 13 9.49 2.52 3.15
C GLY A 13 8.96 1.19 2.61
N ALA A 14 8.85 1.02 1.30
CA ALA A 14 8.42 -0.25 0.68
C ALA A 14 9.22 -1.49 1.15
N PRO A 15 10.57 -1.46 1.26
CA PRO A 15 11.33 -2.61 1.72
C PRO A 15 11.27 -2.82 3.25
N ALA A 16 10.61 -1.96 4.03
CA ALA A 16 10.64 -2.03 5.49
C ALA A 16 10.10 -3.36 6.04
N LEU A 17 9.04 -3.91 5.43
CA LEU A 17 8.52 -5.22 5.83
C LEU A 17 9.55 -6.33 5.62
N LEU A 18 10.23 -6.35 4.47
CA LEU A 18 11.29 -7.32 4.17
C LEU A 18 12.48 -7.20 5.13
N ILE A 19 12.92 -5.97 5.39
CA ILE A 19 14.02 -5.72 6.32
C ILE A 19 13.64 -6.20 7.73
N GLY A 20 12.42 -5.87 8.18
CA GLY A 20 11.92 -6.27 9.49
C GLY A 20 11.83 -7.78 9.65
N THR A 21 11.19 -8.48 8.70
CA THR A 21 11.06 -9.94 8.74
C THR A 21 12.42 -10.63 8.73
N GLN A 22 13.41 -10.10 8.01
CA GLN A 22 14.74 -10.71 7.90
C GLN A 22 15.56 -10.46 9.16
N ALA A 23 15.40 -9.28 9.77
CA ALA A 23 15.97 -8.98 11.07
C ALA A 23 15.40 -9.91 12.15
N GLU A 24 14.09 -10.16 12.15
CA GLU A 24 13.43 -11.07 13.08
C GLU A 24 13.81 -12.55 12.87
N GLN A 25 14.00 -12.98 11.62
CA GLN A 25 14.53 -14.32 11.32
C GLN A 25 15.97 -14.50 11.81
N THR A 26 16.79 -13.46 11.66
CA THR A 26 18.20 -13.49 12.11
C THR A 26 18.31 -13.39 13.63
N TYR A 27 17.44 -12.60 14.24
CA TYR A 27 17.39 -12.35 15.68
C TYR A 27 15.98 -12.59 16.22
N PRO A 28 15.61 -13.84 16.56
CA PRO A 28 14.25 -14.19 16.98
C PRO A 28 13.71 -13.40 18.18
N ALA A 29 14.59 -12.89 19.04
CA ALA A 29 14.23 -12.00 20.14
C ALA A 29 13.53 -10.69 19.68
N LEU A 30 13.73 -10.28 18.43
CA LEU A 30 13.09 -9.09 17.86
C LEU A 30 11.62 -9.31 17.50
N SER A 31 11.18 -10.54 17.26
CA SER A 31 9.81 -10.85 16.79
C SER A 31 8.70 -10.44 17.78
N ASN A 32 9.05 -10.32 19.06
CA ASN A 32 8.15 -9.85 20.11
C ASN A 32 8.60 -8.49 20.67
N SER A 33 9.32 -7.69 19.88
CA SER A 33 9.83 -6.39 20.32
C SER A 33 9.01 -5.24 19.76
N TRP A 34 9.24 -4.04 20.32
CA TRP A 34 8.69 -2.79 19.82
C TRP A 34 9.15 -2.48 18.38
N LEU A 35 10.26 -3.09 17.93
CA LEU A 35 10.84 -2.88 16.60
C LEU A 35 9.92 -3.40 15.48
N THR A 36 9.19 -4.49 15.71
CA THR A 36 8.16 -5.00 14.77
C THR A 36 7.11 -3.93 14.47
N GLY A 37 6.68 -3.19 15.49
CA GLY A 37 5.75 -2.07 15.32
C GLY A 37 6.34 -0.94 14.45
N ILE A 38 7.64 -0.65 14.58
CA ILE A 38 8.31 0.36 13.74
C ILE A 38 8.33 -0.05 12.28
N TRP A 39 8.71 -1.29 11.97
CA TRP A 39 8.73 -1.78 10.59
C TRP A 39 7.34 -1.70 9.97
N GLY A 40 6.32 -2.09 10.73
CA GLY A 40 4.92 -1.95 10.34
C GLY A 40 4.51 -0.50 10.08
N ILE A 41 4.85 0.43 10.98
CA ILE A 41 4.55 1.87 10.82
C ILE A 41 5.19 2.43 9.56
N VAL A 42 6.48 2.17 9.34
CA VAL A 42 7.23 2.67 8.18
C VAL A 42 6.61 2.12 6.88
N TYR A 43 6.34 0.82 6.84
CA TYR A 43 5.76 0.14 5.68
C TYR A 43 4.35 0.66 5.35
N ILE A 44 3.43 0.69 6.32
CA ILE A 44 2.05 1.11 6.10
C ILE A 44 1.98 2.61 5.77
N SER A 45 2.79 3.45 6.42
CA SER A 45 2.84 4.89 6.11
C SER A 45 3.35 5.15 4.69
N ALA A 46 4.34 4.37 4.23
CA ALA A 46 4.83 4.41 2.85
C ALA A 46 3.76 3.96 1.84
N TRP A 47 2.98 2.93 2.16
CA TRP A 47 1.84 2.52 1.35
C TRP A 47 0.75 3.61 1.29
N MET A 48 0.41 4.21 2.43
CA MET A 48 -0.53 5.35 2.49
C MET A 48 -0.05 6.53 1.64
N ALA A 49 1.26 6.81 1.61
CA ALA A 49 1.82 7.85 0.75
C ALA A 49 1.55 7.57 -0.74
N SER A 50 1.68 6.32 -1.18
CA SER A 50 1.30 5.91 -2.54
C SER A 50 -0.20 6.10 -2.79
N MET A 51 -1.06 5.76 -1.83
CA MET A 51 -2.52 5.92 -1.98
C MET A 51 -2.93 7.38 -2.10
N LEU A 52 -2.30 8.27 -1.32
CA LEU A 52 -2.52 9.71 -1.43
C LEU A 52 -2.10 10.25 -2.80
N ALA A 53 -0.97 9.77 -3.33
CA ALA A 53 -0.52 10.17 -4.67
C ALA A 53 -1.48 9.66 -5.76
N LEU A 54 -1.92 8.40 -5.70
CA LEU A 54 -2.93 7.84 -6.61
C LEU A 54 -4.25 8.61 -6.56
N ARG A 55 -4.65 9.08 -5.37
CA ARG A 55 -5.86 9.90 -5.20
C ARG A 55 -5.73 11.26 -5.88
N ARG A 56 -4.57 11.91 -5.78
CA ARG A 56 -4.35 13.25 -6.38
C ARG A 56 -4.36 13.22 -7.90
N ILE A 57 -3.86 12.14 -8.49
CA ILE A 57 -3.92 11.93 -9.95
C ILE A 57 -5.23 11.28 -10.40
N GLU A 58 -6.21 11.13 -9.50
CA GLU A 58 -7.52 10.53 -9.76
C GLU A 58 -7.39 9.17 -10.48
N ALA A 59 -6.48 8.30 -10.02
CA ALA A 59 -6.12 7.07 -10.71
C ALA A 59 -7.29 6.11 -10.98
N THR A 60 -8.34 6.17 -10.16
CA THR A 60 -9.60 5.42 -10.30
C THR A 60 -10.63 6.12 -11.21
N GLY A 61 -10.26 7.21 -11.87
CA GLY A 61 -11.12 8.03 -12.71
C GLY A 61 -11.98 9.03 -11.94
N ASN A 62 -12.93 9.66 -12.65
CA ASN A 62 -13.75 10.76 -12.15
C ASN A 62 -15.02 10.35 -11.41
N SER A 63 -15.30 9.06 -11.29
CA SER A 63 -16.52 8.59 -10.61
C SER A 63 -16.45 8.84 -9.10
N GLN A 64 -17.59 9.17 -8.48
CA GLN A 64 -17.68 9.35 -7.03
C GLN A 64 -17.31 8.07 -6.27
N ILE A 65 -17.66 6.91 -6.83
CA ILE A 65 -17.32 5.60 -6.26
C ILE A 65 -15.81 5.38 -6.26
N GLY A 66 -15.11 5.64 -7.37
CA GLY A 66 -13.65 5.52 -7.44
C GLY A 66 -12.95 6.45 -6.45
N LYS A 67 -13.41 7.70 -6.34
CA LYS A 67 -12.88 8.67 -5.37
C LYS A 67 -13.07 8.23 -3.92
N ARG A 68 -14.23 7.66 -3.59
CA ARG A 68 -14.52 7.10 -2.25
C ARG A 68 -13.68 5.86 -1.96
N LEU A 69 -13.45 5.01 -2.95
CA LEU A 69 -12.68 3.78 -2.80
C LEU A 69 -11.23 4.05 -2.33
N LEU A 70 -10.60 5.10 -2.84
CA LEU A 70 -9.26 5.51 -2.39
C LEU A 70 -9.26 6.03 -0.93
N TRP A 71 -10.37 6.61 -0.46
CA TRP A 71 -10.52 6.94 0.95
C TRP A 71 -10.74 5.71 1.82
N VAL A 72 -11.53 4.75 1.35
CA VAL A 72 -11.77 3.48 2.08
C VAL A 72 -10.45 2.77 2.34
N ILE A 73 -9.58 2.63 1.34
CA ILE A 73 -8.27 1.99 1.57
C ILE A 73 -7.36 2.80 2.51
N ILE A 74 -7.37 4.13 2.43
CA ILE A 74 -6.61 4.97 3.37
C ILE A 74 -7.12 4.76 4.80
N SER A 75 -8.44 4.64 5.00
CA SER A 75 -9.03 4.38 6.31
C SER A 75 -8.66 3.00 6.85
N THR A 76 -8.70 1.94 6.03
CA THR A 76 -8.30 0.60 6.48
C THR A 76 -6.80 0.55 6.79
N LEU A 77 -5.96 1.20 5.98
CA LEU A 77 -4.53 1.35 6.27
C LEU A 77 -4.28 2.14 7.56
N THR A 78 -5.07 3.17 7.84
CA THR A 78 -4.95 3.93 9.09
C THR A 78 -5.23 3.03 10.30
N LEU A 79 -6.29 2.22 10.25
CA LEU A 79 -6.62 1.27 11.32
C LEU A 79 -5.53 0.20 11.50
N ALA A 80 -5.00 -0.34 10.40
CA ALA A 80 -3.84 -1.23 10.44
C ALA A 80 -2.60 -0.53 11.02
N ASN A 81 -2.41 0.76 10.75
CA ASN A 81 -1.28 1.49 11.31
C ASN A 81 -1.43 1.71 12.82
N ILE A 82 -2.66 1.84 13.32
CA ILE A 82 -2.93 1.91 14.75
C ILE A 82 -2.54 0.59 15.44
N SER A 83 -2.74 -0.59 14.81
CA SER A 83 -2.23 -1.84 15.38
C SER A 83 -0.69 -1.84 15.49
N ASN A 84 0.03 -1.26 14.52
CA ASN A 84 1.48 -1.14 14.62
C ASN A 84 1.93 -0.16 15.71
N VAL A 85 1.19 0.93 15.94
CA VAL A 85 1.42 1.82 17.10
C VAL A 85 1.14 1.08 18.41
N TYR A 86 0.11 0.26 18.45
CA TYR A 86 -0.15 -0.61 19.59
C TYR A 86 1.04 -1.55 19.84
N GLN A 87 1.50 -2.27 18.79
CA GLN A 87 2.65 -3.17 18.84
C GLN A 87 3.93 -2.47 19.31
N LEU A 88 4.12 -1.20 18.93
CA LEU A 88 5.23 -0.38 19.38
C LEU A 88 5.21 -0.13 20.90
N LEU A 89 4.03 0.15 21.45
CA LEU A 89 3.87 0.55 22.86
C LEU A 89 3.70 -0.64 23.81
N ALA A 90 3.05 -1.71 23.34
CA ALA A 90 2.74 -2.90 24.12
C ALA A 90 3.00 -4.18 23.28
N PRO A 91 4.27 -4.50 22.99
CA PRO A 91 4.63 -5.52 22.00
C PRO A 91 4.19 -6.95 22.36
N GLN A 92 3.97 -7.22 23.66
CA GLN A 92 3.52 -8.51 24.17
C GLN A 92 2.00 -8.64 24.27
N ASP A 93 1.27 -7.54 24.14
CA ASP A 93 -0.18 -7.55 24.28
C ASP A 93 -0.85 -7.95 22.96
N LYS A 94 -1.55 -9.08 22.99
CA LYS A 94 -2.32 -9.63 21.87
C LYS A 94 -3.81 -9.66 22.21
N SER A 95 -4.31 -8.61 22.85
CA SER A 95 -5.74 -8.45 23.16
C SER A 95 -6.63 -8.52 21.91
N ILE A 96 -7.93 -8.75 22.13
CA ILE A 96 -8.94 -8.74 21.06
C ILE A 96 -8.93 -7.42 20.28
N LEU A 97 -8.69 -6.30 20.97
CA LEU A 97 -8.55 -4.98 20.35
C LEU A 97 -7.38 -4.95 19.36
N PHE A 98 -6.20 -5.45 19.77
CA PHE A 98 -5.04 -5.58 18.90
C PHE A 98 -5.38 -6.43 17.67
N MET A 99 -5.92 -7.64 17.86
CA MET A 99 -6.25 -8.54 16.76
C MET A 99 -7.28 -7.94 15.79
N THR A 100 -8.26 -7.19 16.31
CA THR A 100 -9.28 -6.51 15.51
C THR A 100 -8.65 -5.43 14.63
N LEU A 101 -7.78 -4.60 15.20
CA LEU A 101 -7.06 -3.57 14.45
C LEU A 101 -6.11 -4.20 13.41
N ASP A 102 -5.41 -5.26 13.79
CA ASP A 102 -4.45 -5.95 12.93
C ASP A 102 -5.12 -6.61 11.72
N SER A 103 -6.37 -7.07 11.88
CA SER A 103 -7.17 -7.60 10.78
C SER A 103 -7.39 -6.61 9.62
N PHE A 104 -7.23 -5.30 9.87
CA PHE A 104 -7.33 -4.30 8.81
C PHE A 104 -6.16 -4.37 7.81
N TRP A 105 -5.04 -5.01 8.16
CA TRP A 105 -3.95 -5.22 7.21
C TRP A 105 -4.35 -6.15 6.06
N PRO A 106 -4.82 -7.39 6.26
CA PRO A 106 -5.34 -8.21 5.17
C PRO A 106 -6.58 -7.61 4.51
N ILE A 107 -7.47 -6.95 5.26
CA ILE A 107 -8.63 -6.25 4.67
C ILE A 107 -8.17 -5.15 3.69
N SER A 108 -7.12 -4.39 4.02
CA SER A 108 -6.60 -3.34 3.13
C SER A 108 -6.09 -3.91 1.81
N ASN A 109 -5.50 -5.12 1.80
CA ASN A 109 -5.10 -5.81 0.57
C ASN A 109 -6.31 -6.23 -0.28
N LEU A 110 -7.39 -6.69 0.36
CA LEU A 110 -8.65 -7.00 -0.34
C LEU A 110 -9.27 -5.75 -0.97
N VAL A 111 -9.29 -4.62 -0.25
CA VAL A 111 -9.73 -3.34 -0.81
C VAL A 111 -8.80 -2.91 -1.95
N MET A 112 -7.50 -3.16 -1.84
CA MET A 112 -6.51 -2.85 -2.88
C MET A 112 -6.76 -3.62 -4.18
N LEU A 113 -7.29 -4.84 -4.14
CA LEU A 113 -7.73 -5.56 -5.34
C LEU A 113 -8.82 -4.78 -6.08
N ILE A 114 -9.83 -4.31 -5.34
CA ILE A 114 -10.93 -3.52 -5.90
C ILE A 114 -10.40 -2.20 -6.47
N VAL A 115 -9.45 -1.55 -5.77
CA VAL A 115 -8.73 -0.36 -6.25
C VAL A 115 -8.00 -0.66 -7.56
N GLY A 116 -7.25 -1.76 -7.63
CA GLY A 116 -6.49 -2.15 -8.82
C GLY A 116 -7.39 -2.40 -10.02
N ILE A 117 -8.49 -3.15 -9.84
CA ILE A 117 -9.49 -3.37 -10.89
C ILE A 117 -10.09 -2.04 -11.35
N SER A 118 -10.40 -1.15 -10.41
CA SER A 118 -10.96 0.18 -10.72
C SER A 118 -9.98 1.04 -11.52
N ILE A 119 -8.68 1.01 -11.18
CA ILE A 119 -7.62 1.74 -11.90
C ILE A 119 -7.44 1.18 -13.32
N ILE A 120 -7.47 -0.14 -13.49
CA ILE A 120 -7.39 -0.77 -14.82
C ILE A 120 -8.56 -0.32 -15.70
N LYS A 121 -9.78 -0.32 -15.15
CA LYS A 121 -10.99 0.13 -15.87
C LYS A 121 -10.96 1.61 -16.20
N ALA A 122 -10.47 2.44 -15.28
CA ALA A 122 -10.40 3.89 -15.47
C ALA A 122 -9.39 4.31 -16.55
N LYS A 123 -8.36 3.48 -16.82
CA LYS A 123 -7.33 3.71 -17.84
C LYS A 123 -6.59 5.05 -17.70
N VAL A 124 -6.62 5.66 -16.52
CA VAL A 124 -5.91 6.93 -16.21
C VAL A 124 -4.40 6.72 -16.20
N LEU A 125 -3.94 5.59 -15.64
CA LEU A 125 -2.52 5.24 -15.64
C LEU A 125 -2.12 4.57 -16.97
N PRO A 126 -0.98 4.96 -17.57
CA PRO A 126 -0.56 4.42 -18.85
C PRO A 126 0.07 3.02 -18.73
N SER A 127 -0.10 2.22 -19.78
CA SER A 127 0.64 0.97 -20.04
C SER A 127 0.64 -0.02 -18.86
N TRP A 128 1.81 -0.48 -18.41
CA TRP A 128 1.96 -1.45 -17.33
C TRP A 128 1.59 -0.88 -15.94
N LYS A 129 1.66 0.45 -15.78
CA LYS A 129 1.47 1.13 -14.48
C LYS A 129 0.08 0.92 -13.90
N ARG A 130 -0.95 0.74 -14.74
CA ARG A 130 -2.32 0.46 -14.30
C ARG A 130 -2.50 -0.91 -13.66
N TYR A 131 -1.63 -1.88 -13.95
CA TYR A 131 -1.73 -3.23 -13.39
C TYR A 131 -1.01 -3.36 -12.04
N VAL A 132 -0.07 -2.47 -11.73
CA VAL A 132 0.71 -2.54 -10.48
C VAL A 132 -0.17 -2.49 -9.22
N PRO A 133 -1.17 -1.59 -9.11
CA PRO A 133 -2.10 -1.63 -7.98
C PRO A 133 -2.82 -2.98 -7.80
N LEU A 134 -3.13 -3.68 -8.90
CA LEU A 134 -3.71 -5.02 -8.83
C LEU A 134 -2.70 -6.04 -8.30
N VAL A 135 -1.44 -5.98 -8.76
CA VAL A 135 -0.36 -6.82 -8.23
C VAL A 135 -0.23 -6.61 -6.72
N VAL A 136 -0.24 -5.38 -6.22
CA VAL A 136 -0.21 -5.13 -4.77
C VAL A 136 -1.38 -5.81 -4.05
N GLY A 137 -2.62 -5.66 -4.54
CA GLY A 137 -3.78 -6.30 -3.93
C GLY A 137 -3.76 -7.84 -3.98
N LEU A 138 -3.08 -8.43 -4.96
CA LEU A 138 -2.94 -9.88 -5.08
C LEU A 138 -2.05 -10.52 -4.01
N TRP A 139 -1.34 -9.71 -3.21
CA TRP A 139 -0.54 -10.19 -2.10
C TRP A 139 -1.31 -11.15 -1.18
N PHE A 140 -2.52 -10.76 -0.71
CA PHE A 140 -3.28 -11.58 0.24
C PHE A 140 -3.80 -12.88 -0.40
N PRO A 141 -4.53 -12.86 -1.54
CA PRO A 141 -4.97 -14.09 -2.20
C PRO A 141 -3.82 -15.04 -2.55
N LEU A 142 -2.69 -14.53 -3.07
CA LEU A 142 -1.54 -15.35 -3.41
C LEU A 142 -0.90 -15.97 -2.18
N THR A 143 -0.75 -15.20 -1.10
CA THR A 143 -0.19 -15.72 0.15
C THR A 143 -1.07 -16.83 0.73
N MET A 144 -2.40 -16.63 0.75
CA MET A 144 -3.33 -17.66 1.22
C MET A 144 -3.31 -18.92 0.33
N LEU A 145 -3.23 -18.74 -0.99
CA LEU A 145 -3.15 -19.86 -1.92
C LEU A 145 -1.86 -20.66 -1.73
N ILE A 146 -0.71 -19.99 -1.60
CA ILE A 146 0.58 -20.66 -1.35
C ILE A 146 0.55 -21.38 0.00
N MET A 147 -0.01 -20.75 1.04
CA MET A 147 -0.23 -21.40 2.35
C MET A 147 -1.07 -22.66 2.26
N ALA A 148 -2.13 -22.65 1.43
CA ALA A 148 -2.99 -23.81 1.24
C ALA A 148 -2.29 -24.96 0.48
N LEU A 149 -1.37 -24.64 -0.44
CA LEU A 149 -0.71 -25.63 -1.30
C LEU A 149 0.58 -26.20 -0.68
N VAL A 150 1.34 -25.38 0.06
CA VAL A 150 2.71 -25.71 0.51
C VAL A 150 2.82 -25.79 2.04
N GLY A 151 1.74 -25.51 2.79
CA GLY A 151 1.76 -25.47 4.26
C GLY A 151 2.17 -24.09 4.79
N ARG A 152 2.49 -23.95 6.08
CA ARG A 152 2.92 -22.66 6.69
C ARG A 152 4.45 -22.55 6.84
N ASP A 153 5.18 -23.31 6.05
CA ASP A 153 6.62 -23.53 6.24
C ASP A 153 7.48 -22.40 5.67
N ALA A 154 8.81 -22.59 5.75
CA ALA A 154 9.85 -21.67 5.27
C ALA A 154 9.61 -21.02 3.89
N PRO A 155 9.02 -21.68 2.87
CA PRO A 155 8.78 -21.06 1.56
C PRO A 155 7.91 -19.78 1.63
N ILE A 156 6.96 -19.71 2.56
CA ILE A 156 6.09 -18.53 2.73
C ILE A 156 6.82 -17.40 3.45
N MET A 157 7.66 -17.74 4.42
CA MET A 157 8.50 -16.78 5.13
C MET A 157 9.51 -16.09 4.20
N VAL A 158 9.83 -16.72 3.06
CA VAL A 158 10.60 -16.11 1.97
C VAL A 158 9.67 -15.33 1.04
N PHE A 159 8.67 -15.98 0.44
CA PHE A 159 7.86 -15.36 -0.62
C PHE A 159 7.21 -14.03 -0.20
N VAL A 160 6.58 -13.99 0.96
CA VAL A 160 5.78 -12.86 1.44
C VAL A 160 6.56 -11.55 1.51
N PRO A 161 7.71 -11.48 2.21
CA PRO A 161 8.46 -10.23 2.31
C PRO A 161 9.11 -9.80 0.99
N TYR A 162 9.64 -10.73 0.18
CA TYR A 162 10.21 -10.38 -1.13
C TYR A 162 9.15 -9.87 -2.10
N TYR A 163 7.99 -10.52 -2.16
CA TYR A 163 6.87 -10.04 -2.96
C TYR A 163 6.47 -8.62 -2.54
N SER A 164 6.35 -8.39 -1.24
CA SER A 164 5.94 -7.09 -0.69
C SER A 164 6.93 -5.99 -1.07
N ALA A 165 8.23 -6.23 -0.89
CA ALA A 165 9.26 -5.27 -1.27
C ALA A 165 9.17 -4.91 -2.76
N VAL A 166 9.02 -5.90 -3.65
CA VAL A 166 8.94 -5.65 -5.10
C VAL A 166 7.66 -4.94 -5.49
N ALA A 167 6.49 -5.45 -5.08
CA ALA A 167 5.20 -4.91 -5.51
C ALA A 167 4.96 -3.48 -4.99
N TRP A 168 5.32 -3.19 -3.74
CA TRP A 168 5.19 -1.84 -3.18
C TRP A 168 6.25 -0.87 -3.73
N SER A 169 7.46 -1.34 -4.04
CA SER A 169 8.46 -0.51 -4.74
C SER A 169 7.99 -0.16 -6.15
N LEU A 170 7.41 -1.11 -6.89
CA LEU A 170 6.80 -0.84 -8.20
C LEU A 170 5.67 0.17 -8.09
N LEU A 171 4.83 0.06 -7.06
CA LEU A 171 3.76 1.03 -6.81
C LEU A 171 4.31 2.43 -6.53
N ALA A 172 5.38 2.53 -5.73
CA ALA A 172 6.09 3.77 -5.47
C ALA A 172 6.67 4.37 -6.77
N ILE A 173 7.28 3.56 -7.63
CA ILE A 173 7.79 3.98 -8.94
C ILE A 173 6.66 4.48 -9.85
N VAL A 174 5.49 3.84 -9.82
CA VAL A 174 4.31 4.31 -10.56
C VAL A 174 3.94 5.73 -10.14
N VAL A 175 3.80 5.99 -8.83
CA VAL A 175 3.42 7.32 -8.35
C VAL A 175 4.51 8.38 -8.53
N LEU A 176 5.79 7.97 -8.53
CA LEU A 176 6.92 8.86 -8.82
C LEU A 176 6.98 9.33 -10.28
N THR A 177 6.61 8.44 -11.20
CA THR A 177 6.83 8.64 -12.64
C THR A 177 5.60 9.12 -13.39
N VAL A 178 4.43 9.13 -12.75
CA VAL A 178 3.21 9.69 -13.35
C VAL A 178 3.19 11.19 -13.06
N LYS A 179 3.23 12.00 -14.13
CA LYS A 179 3.10 13.45 -14.01
C LYS A 179 1.72 13.76 -13.44
N GLU A 180 1.68 14.71 -12.50
CA GLU A 180 0.43 15.29 -12.04
C GLU A 180 -0.22 15.97 -13.24
N THR A 181 -1.28 15.38 -13.78
CA THR A 181 -2.05 16.00 -14.86
C THR A 181 -2.74 17.19 -14.26
N SER A 182 -2.05 18.32 -14.27
CA SER A 182 -2.55 19.57 -13.74
C SER A 182 -3.83 19.94 -14.46
N ILE A 183 -4.83 20.34 -13.69
CA ILE A 183 -6.08 21.00 -14.09
C ILE A 183 -5.84 22.24 -15.01
N LEU A 184 -4.59 22.63 -15.24
CA LEU A 184 -4.15 23.70 -16.14
C LEU A 184 -4.57 23.53 -17.62
N ASN A 185 -4.86 22.31 -18.10
CA ASN A 185 -5.43 22.17 -19.45
C ASN A 185 -6.88 22.66 -19.53
N LYS A 186 -7.65 22.63 -18.43
CA LYS A 186 -9.02 23.17 -18.42
C LYS A 186 -9.04 24.71 -18.42
N THR A 187 -8.05 25.36 -17.83
CA THR A 187 -7.93 26.82 -17.91
C THR A 187 -7.28 27.29 -19.21
N ALA A 188 -6.40 26.49 -19.82
CA ALA A 188 -5.86 26.79 -21.14
C ALA A 188 -6.95 26.71 -22.22
N GLU A 189 -7.83 25.71 -22.21
CA GLU A 189 -8.93 25.62 -23.19
C GLU A 189 -10.05 26.65 -22.95
N ALA A 190 -10.26 27.07 -21.70
CA ALA A 190 -11.22 28.14 -21.38
C ALA A 190 -10.71 29.55 -21.73
N GLY A 191 -9.41 29.71 -21.99
CA GLY A 191 -8.77 30.99 -22.31
C GLY A 191 -8.70 31.35 -23.80
N TRP A 192 -9.15 30.46 -24.71
CA TRP A 192 -9.14 30.68 -26.17
C TRP A 192 -10.55 30.79 -26.78
N GLN A 193 -11.59 31.02 -25.97
CA GLN A 193 -12.95 31.29 -26.46
C GLN A 193 -13.42 32.73 -26.19
N VAL A 194 -12.50 33.65 -25.87
CA VAL A 194 -12.82 35.08 -25.83
C VAL A 194 -11.74 35.82 -26.63
N VAL A 195 -12.21 36.57 -27.62
CA VAL A 195 -11.52 37.36 -28.66
C VAL A 195 -11.27 36.61 -29.97
#